data_AF-A0A350QPW3-F1
#
_entry.id   AF-A0A350QPW3-F1
#
_cell.length_a   1.000
_cell.length_b   1.000
_cell.length_c   1.000
_cell.angle_alpha   90.00
_cell.angle_beta   90.00
_cell.angle_gamma   90.00
#
_symmetry.space_group_name_H-M   'P 1'
#
loop_
_entity.id
_entity.type
_entity.pdbx_description
1 polymer ?
#
loop_
_entity_poly.entity_id
_entity_poly.type
_entity_poly.pdbx_seq_one_letter_code
_entity_poly.pdbx_strand_id
1 'polypeptide(L)'
;MHAPELHAKEEDMMRSSFLTLYALALCAASVSAQEQHNVLLRDGRFDPDVVKAAPGDTIRWANTTFFGSGTITSGEPCTADGLFQLSISGGPFGNSSVTWEVPLDTAYGEIPYFDLGSCQDGMTGLIRVIDVREVPGEYATIQEALDAANEYDTISIAAGTYFEDDLTPGVNNVLIRGELDADGELAVIISPTSGASSSSIMSISNLEGIEVEDIHFSGGRADIGGGISIDASSAIIRNCLFSDHEVLSGGGIHA
;
A
#
# COMPACT_ATOMS: atom_id res chain seq x y z
N MET A 1 2.05 28.36 72.98
CA MET A 1 3.09 28.79 72.02
C MET A 1 3.27 27.65 71.04
N HIS A 2 3.17 27.96 69.74
CA HIS A 2 3.35 27.08 68.58
C HIS A 2 2.25 26.06 68.22
N ALA A 3 1.44 26.46 67.23
CA ALA A 3 0.90 25.57 66.22
C ALA A 3 1.94 25.39 65.10
N PRO A 4 2.06 24.19 64.52
CA PRO A 4 2.14 24.08 63.06
C PRO A 4 1.43 22.80 62.58
N GLU A 5 0.18 22.89 62.14
CA GLU A 5 -0.52 21.72 61.55
C GLU A 5 -1.49 22.07 60.42
N LEU A 6 -1.43 23.29 59.88
CA LEU A 6 -2.29 23.74 58.77
C LEU A 6 -1.55 23.91 57.43
N HIS A 7 -0.21 23.85 57.41
CA HIS A 7 0.55 24.09 56.17
C HIS A 7 0.83 22.81 55.35
N ALA A 8 0.55 21.62 55.88
CA ALA A 8 0.80 20.34 55.19
C ALA A 8 -0.44 19.74 54.51
N LYS A 9 -1.63 20.35 54.68
CA LYS A 9 -2.89 19.87 54.05
C LYS A 9 -3.23 20.55 52.72
N GLU A 10 -2.60 21.67 52.39
CA GLU A 10 -2.78 22.33 51.09
C GLU A 10 -1.83 21.79 50.00
N GLU A 11 -0.71 21.17 50.36
CA GLU A 11 0.20 20.55 49.39
C GLU A 11 -0.24 19.13 48.95
N ASP A 12 -1.05 18.45 49.77
CA ASP A 12 -1.58 17.11 49.44
C ASP A 12 -2.86 17.18 48.58
N MET A 13 -3.56 18.32 48.57
CA MET A 13 -4.75 18.55 47.74
C MET A 13 -4.40 18.98 46.30
N MET A 14 -3.11 19.16 45.98
CA MET A 14 -2.62 19.43 44.62
C MET A 14 -2.08 18.17 43.91
N ARG A 15 -2.11 17.00 44.56
CA ARG A 15 -1.83 15.69 43.95
C ARG A 15 -3.07 14.94 43.47
N SER A 16 -4.25 15.55 43.58
CA SER A 16 -5.56 14.95 43.24
C SER A 16 -6.13 15.42 41.88
N SER A 17 -5.27 15.62 40.88
CA SER A 17 -5.70 15.99 39.52
C SER A 17 -4.86 15.28 38.47
N PHE A 18 -4.81 13.95 38.51
CA PHE A 18 -4.48 13.20 37.29
C PHE A 18 -5.67 13.32 36.35
N LEU A 19 -5.64 14.36 35.52
CA LEU A 19 -6.50 14.50 34.35
C LEU A 19 -6.41 13.20 33.56
N THR A 20 -7.49 12.41 33.58
CA THR A 20 -7.73 11.39 32.57
C THR A 20 -8.05 12.16 31.29
N LEU A 21 -7.00 12.48 30.53
CA LEU A 21 -7.15 13.01 29.19
C LEU A 21 -7.69 11.86 28.33
N TYR A 22 -9.02 11.75 28.22
CA TYR A 22 -9.62 11.03 27.11
C TYR A 22 -9.21 11.80 25.86
N ALA A 23 -8.12 11.37 25.24
CA ALA A 23 -7.88 11.68 23.85
C ALA A 23 -9.04 11.04 23.09
N LEU A 24 -10.04 11.84 22.75
CA LEU A 24 -11.03 11.48 21.76
C LEU A 24 -10.24 11.41 20.45
N ALA A 25 -9.70 10.22 20.15
CA ALA A 25 -9.21 9.93 18.83
C ALA A 25 -10.40 10.17 17.89
N LEU A 26 -10.37 11.28 17.16
CA LEU A 26 -11.18 11.39 15.96
C LEU A 26 -10.71 10.23 15.10
N CYS A 27 -11.54 9.18 15.01
CA CYS A 27 -11.49 8.28 13.87
C CYS A 27 -11.79 9.16 12.65
N ALA A 28 -10.75 9.76 12.07
CA ALA A 28 -10.80 10.07 10.67
C ALA A 28 -10.97 8.70 10.01
N ALA A 29 -12.18 8.40 9.54
CA ALA A 29 -12.32 7.36 8.55
C ALA A 29 -11.34 7.75 7.45
N SER A 30 -10.31 6.93 7.24
CA SER A 30 -9.43 7.05 6.10
C SER A 30 -10.32 6.87 4.87
N VAL A 31 -10.73 7.99 4.29
CA VAL A 31 -11.18 7.97 2.90
C VAL A 31 -9.90 7.66 2.15
N SER A 32 -9.83 6.48 1.54
CA SER A 32 -8.78 6.13 0.59
C SER A 32 -8.59 7.32 -0.34
N ALA A 33 -7.43 7.95 -0.27
CA ALA A 33 -7.18 9.14 -1.07
C ALA A 33 -7.14 8.69 -2.52
N GLN A 34 -8.09 9.16 -3.33
CA GLN A 34 -8.17 8.88 -4.76
C GLN A 34 -6.78 9.03 -5.40
N GLU A 35 -6.19 7.92 -5.85
CA GLU A 35 -4.85 7.92 -6.43
C GLU A 35 -4.95 8.25 -7.93
N GLN A 36 -3.95 8.97 -8.44
CA GLN A 36 -3.83 9.21 -9.88
C GLN A 36 -2.69 8.37 -10.47
N HIS A 37 -3.07 7.39 -11.27
CA HIS A 37 -2.15 6.51 -11.99
C HIS A 37 -1.78 7.13 -13.35
N ASN A 38 -0.49 7.34 -13.60
CA ASN A 38 -0.03 7.90 -14.88
C ASN A 38 0.38 6.80 -15.86
N VAL A 39 -0.18 6.83 -17.06
CA VAL A 39 0.19 5.96 -18.18
C VAL A 39 0.75 6.82 -19.31
N LEU A 40 1.98 6.55 -19.72
CA LEU A 40 2.63 7.26 -20.82
C LEU A 40 2.39 6.53 -22.14
N LEU A 41 1.95 7.27 -23.15
CA LEU A 41 1.96 6.81 -24.54
C LEU A 41 3.31 7.16 -25.14
N ARG A 42 4.17 6.15 -25.31
CA ARG A 42 5.51 6.30 -25.88
C ARG A 42 5.91 5.04 -26.64
N ASP A 43 6.65 5.21 -27.73
CA ASP A 43 7.26 4.10 -28.48
C ASP A 43 6.27 2.99 -28.90
N GLY A 44 5.02 3.35 -29.22
CA GLY A 44 3.98 2.41 -29.67
C GLY A 44 3.40 1.53 -28.55
N ARG A 45 3.59 1.90 -27.28
CA ARG A 45 3.10 1.16 -26.10
C ARG A 45 2.54 2.10 -25.04
N PHE A 46 1.77 1.51 -24.13
CA PHE A 46 1.46 2.11 -22.84
C PHE A 46 2.57 1.77 -21.84
N ASP A 47 2.88 2.73 -20.98
CA ASP A 47 3.92 2.59 -19.96
C ASP A 47 3.49 3.24 -18.64
N PRO A 48 3.19 2.46 -17.59
CA PRO A 48 3.11 1.00 -17.61
C PRO A 48 1.97 0.49 -18.52
N ASP A 49 2.07 -0.75 -18.98
CA ASP A 49 1.02 -1.43 -19.74
C ASP A 49 -0.06 -2.01 -18.83
N VAL A 50 0.28 -2.37 -17.59
CA VAL A 50 -0.67 -2.76 -16.54
C VAL A 50 -0.70 -1.70 -15.44
N VAL A 51 -1.89 -1.22 -15.12
CA VAL A 51 -2.16 -0.34 -13.99
C VAL A 51 -3.03 -1.08 -12.98
N LYS A 52 -2.63 -1.08 -11.71
CA LYS A 52 -3.48 -1.52 -10.59
C LYS A 52 -4.18 -0.28 -10.05
N ALA A 53 -5.50 -0.27 -9.99
CA ALA A 53 -6.28 0.88 -9.52
C ALA A 53 -7.51 0.43 -8.75
N ALA A 54 -7.86 1.15 -7.68
CA ALA A 54 -9.08 0.92 -6.92
C ALA A 54 -10.27 1.67 -7.54
N PRO A 55 -11.52 1.24 -7.28
CA PRO A 55 -12.70 2.05 -7.58
C PRO A 55 -12.58 3.46 -6.97
N GLY A 56 -12.82 4.47 -7.80
CA GLY A 56 -12.61 5.87 -7.45
C GLY A 56 -11.29 6.43 -7.97
N ASP A 57 -10.24 5.64 -8.20
CA ASP A 57 -8.96 6.16 -8.71
C ASP A 57 -9.08 6.80 -10.09
N THR A 58 -8.12 7.65 -10.44
CA THR A 58 -8.04 8.26 -11.78
C THR A 58 -6.89 7.68 -12.59
N ILE A 59 -7.18 7.16 -13.78
CA ILE A 59 -6.16 6.80 -14.77
C ILE A 59 -5.93 8.00 -15.68
N ARG A 60 -4.68 8.48 -15.72
CA ARG A 60 -4.26 9.59 -16.56
C ARG A 60 -3.34 9.08 -17.67
N TRP A 61 -3.86 9.02 -18.89
CA TRP A 61 -3.04 8.78 -20.08
C TRP A 61 -2.44 10.08 -20.59
N ALA A 62 -1.12 10.13 -20.67
CA ALA A 62 -0.38 11.28 -21.16
C ALA A 62 0.44 10.89 -22.39
N ASN A 63 0.27 11.65 -23.46
CA ASN A 63 1.06 11.48 -24.66
C ASN A 63 2.32 12.34 -24.57
N THR A 64 3.48 11.71 -24.67
CA THR A 64 4.79 12.38 -24.58
C THR A 64 5.44 12.62 -25.94
N THR A 65 4.73 12.36 -27.04
CA THR A 65 5.25 12.46 -28.42
C THR A 65 4.79 13.75 -29.10
N PHE A 66 5.70 14.39 -29.85
CA PHE A 66 5.51 15.73 -30.44
C PHE A 66 4.36 15.86 -31.46
N PHE A 67 3.92 14.75 -32.06
CA PHE A 67 2.81 14.73 -33.03
C PHE A 67 1.87 13.54 -32.82
N GLY A 68 2.05 12.75 -31.76
CA GLY A 68 1.15 11.63 -31.54
C GLY A 68 -0.23 12.14 -31.19
N SER A 69 -1.24 11.44 -31.65
CA SER A 69 -2.59 11.45 -31.11
C SER A 69 -2.92 10.02 -30.74
N GLY A 70 -3.77 9.83 -29.73
CA GLY A 70 -4.24 8.50 -29.35
C GLY A 70 -5.74 8.52 -29.13
N THR A 71 -6.38 7.36 -29.29
CA THR A 71 -7.77 7.16 -28.88
C THR A 71 -7.83 5.92 -27.99
N ILE A 72 -7.82 6.16 -26.69
CA ILE A 72 -7.82 5.12 -25.68
C ILE A 72 -9.24 4.56 -25.61
N THR A 73 -9.38 3.26 -25.87
CA THR A 73 -10.67 2.60 -26.00
C THR A 73 -10.68 1.36 -25.12
N SER A 74 -11.71 1.19 -24.31
CA SER A 74 -11.89 -0.01 -23.50
C SER A 74 -12.34 -1.19 -24.34
N GLY A 75 -11.94 -2.38 -23.92
CA GLY A 75 -12.29 -3.66 -24.54
C GLY A 75 -11.06 -4.45 -24.97
N GLU A 76 -11.33 -5.66 -25.44
CA GLU A 76 -10.32 -6.53 -26.04
C GLU A 76 -9.62 -5.84 -27.22
N PRO A 77 -8.37 -6.22 -27.56
CA PRO A 77 -7.63 -5.58 -28.64
C PRO A 77 -8.45 -5.45 -29.94
N CYS A 78 -8.59 -4.21 -30.41
CA CYS A 78 -9.38 -3.82 -31.58
C CYS A 78 -10.89 -4.11 -31.51
N THR A 79 -11.44 -4.42 -30.35
CA THR A 79 -12.86 -4.73 -30.13
C THR A 79 -13.40 -3.92 -28.96
N ALA A 80 -13.99 -2.76 -29.26
CA ALA A 80 -14.52 -1.87 -28.22
C ALA A 80 -15.71 -2.49 -27.47
N ASP A 81 -15.72 -2.37 -26.14
CA ASP A 81 -16.82 -2.81 -25.28
C ASP A 81 -17.77 -1.67 -24.87
N GLY A 82 -17.37 -0.42 -25.10
CA GLY A 82 -18.16 0.78 -24.85
C GLY A 82 -18.05 1.38 -23.45
N LEU A 83 -17.19 0.86 -22.56
CA LEU A 83 -16.99 1.43 -21.22
C LEU A 83 -16.39 2.85 -21.29
N PHE A 84 -15.38 3.07 -22.12
CA PHE A 84 -14.86 4.39 -22.45
C PHE A 84 -14.22 4.46 -23.85
N GLN A 85 -14.24 5.65 -24.43
CA GLN A 85 -13.45 5.99 -25.61
C GLN A 85 -13.01 7.45 -25.51
N LEU A 86 -11.71 7.67 -25.38
CA LEU A 86 -11.13 8.94 -24.99
C LEU A 86 -10.03 9.35 -25.97
N SER A 87 -10.20 10.50 -26.62
CA SER A 87 -9.22 11.02 -27.57
C SER A 87 -8.22 11.94 -26.88
N ILE A 88 -6.94 11.67 -27.09
CA ILE A 88 -5.83 12.55 -26.75
C ILE A 88 -5.42 13.28 -28.02
N SER A 89 -5.76 14.57 -28.11
CA SER A 89 -5.36 15.39 -29.23
C SER A 89 -3.85 15.61 -29.23
N GLY A 90 -3.19 15.33 -30.36
CA GLY A 90 -1.80 15.72 -30.55
C GLY A 90 -1.63 17.23 -30.62
N GLY A 91 -0.46 17.72 -30.23
CA GLY A 91 -0.07 19.12 -30.33
C GLY A 91 1.45 19.23 -30.34
N PRO A 92 2.04 20.34 -30.85
CA PRO A 92 3.47 20.45 -31.18
C PRO A 92 4.42 20.32 -29.98
N PHE A 93 3.90 20.10 -28.79
CA PHE A 93 4.65 20.00 -27.54
C PHE A 93 4.47 18.66 -26.82
N GLY A 94 3.65 17.74 -27.33
CA GLY A 94 3.48 16.40 -26.74
C GLY A 94 3.16 16.42 -25.25
N ASN A 95 2.21 17.26 -24.83
CA ASN A 95 1.84 17.45 -23.42
C ASN A 95 0.33 17.28 -23.16
N SER A 96 -0.37 16.61 -24.07
CA SER A 96 -1.80 16.34 -23.94
C SER A 96 -2.03 15.11 -23.07
N SER A 97 -3.05 15.18 -22.23
CA SER A 97 -3.50 14.04 -21.43
C SER A 97 -5.01 13.98 -21.37
N VAL A 98 -5.53 12.78 -21.14
CA VAL A 98 -6.93 12.54 -20.79
C VAL A 98 -6.99 11.70 -19.53
N THR A 99 -8.07 11.86 -18.77
CA THR A 99 -8.30 11.14 -17.52
C THR A 99 -9.58 10.35 -17.60
N TRP A 100 -9.60 9.20 -16.95
CA TRP A 100 -10.79 8.41 -16.68
C TRP A 100 -10.79 8.02 -15.21
N GLU A 101 -11.92 8.22 -14.55
CA GLU A 101 -12.13 7.79 -13.18
C GLU A 101 -12.71 6.37 -13.20
N VAL A 102 -12.13 5.46 -12.43
CA VAL A 102 -12.66 4.11 -12.23
C VAL A 102 -14.00 4.24 -11.49
N PRO A 103 -15.14 3.86 -12.07
CA PRO A 103 -16.43 4.00 -11.38
C PRO A 103 -16.46 3.27 -10.04
N LEU A 104 -17.11 3.87 -9.04
CA LEU A 104 -17.20 3.32 -7.68
C LEU A 104 -17.89 1.94 -7.61
N ASP A 105 -18.71 1.60 -8.61
CA ASP A 105 -19.43 0.33 -8.72
C ASP A 105 -18.74 -0.70 -9.65
N THR A 106 -17.49 -0.42 -10.06
CA THR A 106 -16.70 -1.33 -10.89
C THR A 106 -16.41 -2.62 -10.13
N ALA A 107 -16.78 -3.75 -10.72
CA ALA A 107 -16.44 -5.06 -10.16
C ALA A 107 -14.94 -5.32 -10.26
N TYR A 108 -14.39 -6.04 -9.28
CA TYR A 108 -13.00 -6.52 -9.33
C TYR A 108 -12.76 -7.37 -10.58
N GLY A 109 -11.57 -7.22 -11.17
CA GLY A 109 -11.20 -7.89 -12.41
C GLY A 109 -10.31 -7.02 -13.27
N GLU A 110 -10.32 -7.31 -14.57
CA GLU A 110 -9.45 -6.67 -15.54
C GLU A 110 -10.27 -5.94 -16.60
N ILE A 111 -9.89 -4.70 -16.88
CA ILE A 111 -10.44 -3.85 -17.93
C ILE A 111 -9.34 -3.70 -18.98
N PRO A 112 -9.37 -4.52 -20.05
CA PRO A 112 -8.46 -4.32 -21.16
C PRO A 112 -8.78 -3.01 -21.87
N TYR A 113 -7.75 -2.37 -22.41
CA TYR A 113 -7.89 -1.20 -23.26
C TYR A 113 -6.82 -1.18 -24.35
N PHE A 114 -7.07 -0.41 -25.39
CA PHE A 114 -6.16 -0.29 -26.53
C PHE A 114 -6.20 1.10 -27.13
N ASP A 115 -5.17 1.44 -27.91
CA ASP A 115 -5.23 2.60 -28.80
C ASP A 115 -5.94 2.23 -30.11
N LEU A 116 -7.04 2.91 -30.47
CA LEU A 116 -7.85 2.57 -31.64
C LEU A 116 -7.07 2.64 -32.96
N GLY A 117 -6.09 3.54 -33.07
CA GLY A 117 -5.27 3.72 -34.28
C GLY A 117 -4.16 2.69 -34.42
N SER A 118 -3.67 2.17 -33.28
CA SER A 118 -2.51 1.27 -33.20
C SER A 118 -2.82 -0.09 -32.55
N CYS A 119 -4.09 -0.47 -32.46
CA CYS A 119 -4.49 -1.73 -31.83
C CYS A 119 -3.97 -2.96 -32.60
N GLN A 120 -3.82 -2.86 -33.93
CA GLN A 120 -3.24 -3.91 -34.77
C GLN A 120 -1.73 -4.08 -34.55
N ASP A 121 -1.08 -3.04 -34.04
CA ASP A 121 0.34 -3.03 -33.68
C ASP A 121 0.56 -3.52 -32.24
N GLY A 122 -0.50 -3.91 -31.53
CA GLY A 122 -0.44 -4.43 -30.17
C GLY A 122 -0.37 -3.36 -29.08
N MET A 123 -0.65 -2.09 -29.40
CA MET A 123 -0.70 -1.01 -28.40
C MET A 123 -1.92 -1.20 -27.49
N THR A 124 -1.72 -1.99 -26.44
CA THR A 124 -2.73 -2.51 -25.52
C THR A 124 -2.26 -2.32 -24.09
N GLY A 125 -3.21 -2.17 -23.18
CA GLY A 125 -2.96 -2.06 -21.75
C GLY A 125 -4.11 -2.66 -20.96
N LEU A 126 -3.92 -2.71 -19.65
CA LEU A 126 -4.81 -3.36 -18.71
C LEU A 126 -4.97 -2.49 -17.48
N ILE A 127 -6.21 -2.19 -17.08
CA ILE A 127 -6.50 -1.69 -15.75
C ILE A 127 -6.96 -2.89 -14.93
N ARG A 128 -6.19 -3.28 -13.92
CA ARG A 128 -6.58 -4.28 -12.94
C ARG A 128 -7.25 -3.57 -11.77
N VAL A 129 -8.54 -3.84 -11.60
CA VAL A 129 -9.35 -3.29 -10.51
C VAL A 129 -9.02 -4.09 -9.26
N ILE A 130 -8.34 -3.45 -8.32
CA ILE A 130 -7.88 -4.04 -7.06
C ILE A 130 -8.70 -3.54 -5.88
N ASP A 131 -8.57 -4.21 -4.74
CA ASP A 131 -9.02 -3.70 -3.46
C ASP A 131 -7.86 -3.18 -2.60
N VAL A 132 -8.15 -2.20 -1.76
CA VAL A 132 -7.18 -1.63 -0.80
C VAL A 132 -7.69 -1.93 0.61
N ARG A 133 -6.94 -2.77 1.33
CA ARG A 133 -7.21 -3.20 2.71
C ARG A 133 -6.48 -2.26 3.66
N GLU A 134 -7.21 -1.34 4.30
CA GLU A 134 -6.62 -0.28 5.13
C GLU A 134 -6.38 -0.73 6.58
N VAL A 135 -5.17 -0.49 7.10
CA VAL A 135 -4.73 -0.88 8.44
C VAL A 135 -4.04 0.29 9.19
N PRO A 136 -4.49 0.68 10.40
CA PRO A 136 -5.80 0.37 10.94
C PRO A 136 -6.87 1.16 10.18
N GLY A 137 -8.07 0.60 10.12
CA GLY A 137 -9.20 1.30 9.52
C GLY A 137 -10.33 0.34 9.28
N GLU A 138 -10.29 -0.31 8.11
CA GLU A 138 -11.18 -1.43 7.80
C GLU A 138 -10.82 -2.65 8.65
N TYR A 139 -9.53 -2.93 8.79
CA TYR A 139 -8.99 -4.01 9.62
C TYR A 139 -8.28 -3.42 10.84
N ALA A 140 -8.37 -4.10 11.99
CA ALA A 140 -7.71 -3.63 13.20
C ALA A 140 -6.23 -4.01 13.21
N THR A 141 -5.86 -5.10 12.53
CA THR A 141 -4.49 -5.63 12.49
C THR A 141 -4.06 -5.94 11.06
N ILE A 142 -2.73 -6.06 10.86
CA ILE A 142 -2.14 -6.41 9.57
C ILE A 142 -2.52 -7.85 9.19
N GLN A 143 -2.49 -8.79 10.15
CA GLN A 143 -2.88 -10.18 9.84
C GLN A 143 -4.35 -10.30 9.44
N GLU A 144 -5.26 -9.54 10.06
CA GLU A 144 -6.69 -9.55 9.65
C GLU A 144 -6.87 -9.09 8.19
N ALA A 145 -6.10 -8.08 7.76
CA ALA A 145 -6.10 -7.62 6.39
C ALA A 145 -5.50 -8.65 5.42
N LEU A 146 -4.42 -9.34 5.82
CA LEU A 146 -3.81 -10.43 5.05
C LEU A 146 -4.75 -11.64 4.90
N ASP A 147 -5.49 -11.99 5.96
CA ASP A 147 -6.46 -13.09 5.95
C ASP A 147 -7.66 -12.80 5.03
N ALA A 148 -8.05 -11.53 4.88
CA ALA A 148 -9.14 -11.10 4.03
C ALA A 148 -8.73 -10.82 2.57
N ALA A 149 -7.43 -10.78 2.29
CA ALA A 149 -6.90 -10.39 0.99
C ALA A 149 -7.24 -11.41 -0.11
N ASN A 150 -7.58 -10.88 -1.29
CA ASN A 150 -7.62 -11.64 -2.54
C ASN A 150 -6.33 -11.39 -3.35
N GLU A 151 -6.11 -12.20 -4.39
CA GLU A 151 -4.99 -11.97 -5.30
C GLU A 151 -5.06 -10.54 -5.88
N TYR A 152 -3.91 -9.87 -5.93
CA TYR A 152 -3.74 -8.47 -6.38
C TYR A 152 -4.23 -7.38 -5.43
N ASP A 153 -4.79 -7.71 -4.26
CA ASP A 153 -5.11 -6.71 -3.24
C ASP A 153 -3.84 -5.99 -2.75
N THR A 154 -4.03 -4.77 -2.29
CA THR A 154 -3.02 -4.00 -1.56
C THR A 154 -3.39 -3.92 -0.10
N ILE A 155 -2.48 -4.31 0.79
CA ILE A 155 -2.54 -4.00 2.22
C ILE A 155 -1.86 -2.65 2.42
N SER A 156 -2.66 -1.62 2.74
CA SER A 156 -2.21 -0.26 2.98
C SER A 156 -2.12 -0.03 4.48
N ILE A 157 -0.91 0.17 4.99
CA ILE A 157 -0.62 0.30 6.41
C ILE A 157 -0.32 1.76 6.71
N ALA A 158 -1.20 2.43 7.45
CA ALA A 158 -1.02 3.82 7.86
C ALA A 158 0.14 3.97 8.87
N ALA A 159 0.68 5.18 8.99
CA ALA A 159 1.78 5.50 9.88
C ALA A 159 1.50 5.06 11.33
N GLY A 160 2.46 4.35 11.93
CA GLY A 160 2.28 3.79 13.26
C GLY A 160 3.29 2.71 13.62
N THR A 161 3.22 2.26 14.88
CA THR A 161 3.96 1.10 15.36
C THR A 161 2.98 -0.05 15.63
N TYR A 162 3.17 -1.15 14.92
CA TYR A 162 2.34 -2.33 14.97
C TYR A 162 3.08 -3.43 15.71
N PHE A 163 2.49 -3.89 16.81
CA PHE A 163 3.02 -4.99 17.61
C PHE A 163 2.36 -6.29 17.16
N GLU A 164 2.89 -6.87 16.09
CA GLU A 164 2.42 -8.10 15.46
C GLU A 164 3.63 -8.98 15.07
N ASP A 165 3.43 -10.28 15.15
CA ASP A 165 4.39 -11.30 14.78
C ASP A 165 3.69 -12.45 14.06
N ASP A 166 4.46 -13.27 13.34
CA ASP A 166 3.94 -14.37 12.52
C ASP A 166 2.99 -13.91 11.40
N LEU A 167 3.28 -12.75 10.81
CA LEU A 167 2.53 -12.25 9.67
C LEU A 167 2.69 -13.20 8.48
N THR A 168 1.57 -13.71 7.97
CA THR A 168 1.54 -14.74 6.93
C THR A 168 0.54 -14.36 5.84
N PRO A 169 1.02 -13.84 4.68
CA PRO A 169 0.15 -13.68 3.52
C PRO A 169 -0.44 -15.05 3.10
N GLY A 170 -1.70 -15.07 2.68
CA GLY A 170 -2.41 -16.31 2.32
C GLY A 170 -2.59 -16.56 0.82
N VAL A 171 -2.38 -15.54 -0.02
CA VAL A 171 -2.65 -15.57 -1.47
C VAL A 171 -1.53 -14.91 -2.26
N ASN A 172 -1.43 -15.24 -3.55
CA ASN A 172 -0.40 -14.71 -4.44
C ASN A 172 -0.64 -13.24 -4.80
N ASN A 173 0.39 -12.59 -5.31
CA ASN A 173 0.32 -11.28 -5.96
C ASN A 173 -0.18 -10.14 -5.05
N VAL A 174 0.00 -10.25 -3.74
CA VAL A 174 -0.37 -9.20 -2.76
C VAL A 174 0.74 -8.17 -2.63
N LEU A 175 0.37 -6.89 -2.61
CA LEU A 175 1.24 -5.80 -2.23
C LEU A 175 1.00 -5.42 -0.76
N ILE A 176 2.05 -5.35 0.06
CA ILE A 176 2.00 -4.89 1.45
C ILE A 176 2.82 -3.61 1.51
N ARG A 177 2.17 -2.47 1.76
CA ARG A 177 2.82 -1.15 1.68
C ARG A 177 2.59 -0.36 2.97
N GLY A 178 3.67 0.20 3.50
CA GLY A 178 3.61 1.19 4.58
C GLY A 178 3.46 2.62 4.07
N GLU A 179 2.78 3.45 4.85
CA GLU A 179 2.73 4.90 4.64
C GLU A 179 4.12 5.52 4.86
N LEU A 180 4.52 6.42 3.96
CA LEU A 180 5.68 7.29 4.12
C LEU A 180 5.24 8.62 4.74
N ASP A 181 6.12 9.26 5.51
CA ASP A 181 5.85 10.60 6.03
C ASP A 181 5.96 11.69 4.95
N ALA A 182 5.75 12.94 5.36
CA ALA A 182 5.77 14.09 4.45
C ALA A 182 7.14 14.34 3.78
N ASP A 183 8.23 13.83 4.36
CA ASP A 183 9.58 13.93 3.82
C ASP A 183 9.95 12.70 2.97
N GLY A 184 9.06 11.70 2.88
CA GLY A 184 9.26 10.46 2.13
C GLY A 184 10.00 9.38 2.91
N GLU A 185 10.07 9.50 4.24
CA GLU A 185 10.73 8.55 5.12
C GLU A 185 9.74 7.51 5.67
N LEU A 186 10.26 6.36 6.12
CA LEU A 186 9.43 5.26 6.64
C LEU A 186 8.65 5.70 7.90
N ALA A 187 7.32 5.63 7.85
CA ALA A 187 6.46 5.98 8.99
C ALA A 187 5.78 4.76 9.64
N VAL A 188 5.97 3.56 9.07
CA VAL A 188 5.43 2.29 9.57
C VAL A 188 6.53 1.45 10.19
N ILE A 189 6.36 1.09 11.46
CA ILE A 189 7.24 0.16 12.17
C ILE A 189 6.43 -1.09 12.54
N ILE A 190 6.90 -2.26 12.13
CA ILE A 190 6.37 -3.55 12.58
C ILE A 190 7.39 -4.19 13.52
N SER A 191 6.91 -4.56 14.71
CA SER A 191 7.71 -5.20 15.76
C SER A 191 6.94 -6.34 16.40
N PRO A 192 7.62 -7.40 16.89
CA PRO A 192 6.92 -8.52 17.50
C PRO A 192 6.25 -8.13 18.82
N THR A 193 5.20 -8.88 19.20
CA THR A 193 4.61 -8.72 20.54
C THR A 193 5.60 -9.10 21.65
N SER A 194 5.46 -8.51 22.83
CA SER A 194 6.34 -8.79 23.96
C SER A 194 6.21 -10.26 24.40
N GLY A 195 7.30 -11.01 24.37
CA GLY A 195 7.31 -12.44 24.72
C GLY A 195 6.97 -13.37 23.55
N ALA A 196 6.92 -12.86 22.32
CA ALA A 196 6.78 -13.63 21.10
C ALA A 196 7.84 -14.74 20.96
N SER A 197 7.47 -15.80 20.24
CA SER A 197 8.30 -16.96 19.91
C SER A 197 9.47 -16.59 18.99
N SER A 198 10.38 -17.56 18.79
CA SER A 198 11.55 -17.50 17.89
C SER A 198 11.20 -17.45 16.39
N SER A 199 10.18 -16.69 16.00
CA SER A 199 9.71 -16.55 14.61
C SER A 199 10.08 -15.19 14.02
N SER A 200 10.24 -15.17 12.69
CA SER A 200 10.33 -13.92 11.93
C SER A 200 9.07 -13.09 12.13
N ILE A 201 9.18 -11.76 12.04
CA ILE A 201 8.00 -10.88 12.08
C ILE A 201 7.01 -11.25 10.96
N MET A 202 7.52 -11.61 9.78
CA MET A 202 6.73 -12.06 8.64
C MET A 202 7.34 -13.32 8.01
N SER A 203 6.47 -14.24 7.60
CA SER A 203 6.83 -15.48 6.92
C SER A 203 6.08 -15.58 5.59
N ILE A 204 6.81 -15.71 4.48
CA ILE A 204 6.27 -15.87 3.13
C ILE A 204 6.61 -17.28 2.67
N SER A 205 5.61 -18.13 2.44
CA SER A 205 5.83 -19.55 2.15
C SER A 205 4.92 -20.09 1.06
N ASN A 206 5.51 -20.68 0.01
CA ASN A 206 4.81 -21.22 -1.15
C ASN A 206 3.93 -20.20 -1.90
N LEU A 207 4.42 -18.96 -2.03
CA LEU A 207 3.69 -17.86 -2.68
C LEU A 207 4.50 -17.22 -3.82
N GLU A 208 3.77 -16.68 -4.78
CA GLU A 208 4.34 -15.92 -5.90
C GLU A 208 3.87 -14.47 -5.89
N GLY A 209 4.77 -13.56 -6.30
CA GLY A 209 4.42 -12.16 -6.54
C GLY A 209 4.12 -11.35 -5.28
N ILE A 210 4.66 -11.73 -4.12
CA ILE A 210 4.52 -10.92 -2.91
C ILE A 210 5.42 -9.70 -3.00
N GLU A 211 4.86 -8.51 -2.81
CA GLU A 211 5.63 -7.26 -2.77
C GLU A 211 5.50 -6.65 -1.37
N VAL A 212 6.62 -6.27 -0.76
CA VAL A 212 6.67 -5.58 0.53
C VAL A 212 7.42 -4.28 0.34
N GLU A 213 6.77 -3.17 0.64
CA GLU A 213 7.25 -1.81 0.40
C GLU A 213 7.13 -0.93 1.64
N ASP A 214 8.09 -0.01 1.82
CA ASP A 214 7.95 1.15 2.69
C ASP A 214 7.70 0.83 4.17
N ILE A 215 8.31 -0.25 4.68
CA ILE A 215 8.14 -0.71 6.07
C ILE A 215 9.48 -0.83 6.80
N HIS A 216 9.50 -0.39 8.05
CA HIS A 216 10.57 -0.68 9.01
C HIS A 216 10.21 -1.92 9.84
N PHE A 217 10.93 -3.02 9.64
CA PHE A 217 10.89 -4.19 10.51
C PHE A 217 11.91 -4.03 11.64
N SER A 218 11.46 -4.07 12.90
CA SER A 218 12.33 -3.85 14.06
C SER A 218 12.11 -4.87 15.17
N GLY A 219 13.19 -5.27 15.84
CA GLY A 219 13.09 -6.03 17.10
C GLY A 219 12.79 -7.52 16.95
N GLY A 220 12.77 -8.03 15.71
CA GLY A 220 12.47 -9.43 15.41
C GLY A 220 13.41 -10.43 16.11
N ARG A 221 12.85 -11.53 16.61
CA ARG A 221 13.54 -12.55 17.40
C ARG A 221 13.30 -13.91 16.78
N ALA A 222 14.28 -14.41 16.02
CA ALA A 222 14.14 -15.68 15.32
C ALA A 222 15.44 -16.49 15.36
N ASP A 223 15.34 -17.81 15.21
CA ASP A 223 16.54 -18.61 14.97
C ASP A 223 17.19 -18.22 13.63
N ILE A 224 16.34 -17.91 12.63
CA ILE A 224 16.76 -17.57 11.27
C ILE A 224 15.88 -16.42 10.73
N GLY A 225 16.50 -15.30 10.34
CA GLY A 225 15.81 -14.17 9.68
C GLY A 225 14.81 -13.43 10.57
N GLY A 226 15.22 -12.35 11.23
CA GLY A 226 14.41 -11.72 12.29
C GLY A 226 13.22 -10.91 11.78
N GLY A 227 13.36 -10.27 10.61
CA GLY A 227 12.29 -9.50 9.98
C GLY A 227 11.42 -10.39 9.10
N ILE A 228 11.94 -10.80 7.95
CA ILE A 228 11.20 -11.60 6.96
C ILE A 228 11.91 -12.93 6.70
N SER A 229 11.15 -14.03 6.72
CA SER A 229 11.59 -15.32 6.18
C SER A 229 10.82 -15.66 4.91
N ILE A 230 11.53 -16.11 3.89
CA ILE A 230 10.99 -16.47 2.57
C ILE A 230 11.33 -17.93 2.34
N ASP A 231 10.33 -18.78 2.09
CA ASP A 231 10.51 -20.20 1.77
C ASP A 231 9.74 -20.57 0.51
N ALA A 232 10.42 -21.20 -0.45
CA ALA A 232 9.83 -21.66 -1.72
C ALA A 232 8.91 -20.61 -2.40
N SER A 233 9.30 -19.33 -2.35
CA SER A 233 8.46 -18.20 -2.77
C SER A 233 9.21 -17.20 -3.65
N SER A 234 8.47 -16.36 -4.38
CA SER A 234 9.01 -15.16 -5.01
C SER A 234 8.47 -13.90 -4.32
N ALA A 235 9.38 -13.08 -3.80
CA ALA A 235 9.04 -11.83 -3.16
C ALA A 235 9.97 -10.69 -3.59
N ILE A 236 9.41 -9.49 -3.69
CA ILE A 236 10.14 -8.24 -3.91
C ILE A 236 10.06 -7.43 -2.63
N ILE A 237 11.21 -7.14 -2.01
CA ILE A 237 11.31 -6.29 -0.82
C ILE A 237 11.96 -4.98 -1.24
N ARG A 238 11.22 -3.87 -1.16
CA ARG A 238 11.64 -2.55 -1.66
C ARG A 238 11.51 -1.50 -0.56
N ASN A 239 12.50 -0.62 -0.47
CA ASN A 239 12.51 0.49 0.49
C ASN A 239 12.15 0.07 1.94
N CYS A 240 12.67 -1.06 2.41
CA CYS A 240 12.43 -1.53 3.77
C CYS A 240 13.69 -1.37 4.63
N LEU A 241 13.49 -1.08 5.92
CA LEU A 241 14.54 -1.05 6.93
C LEU A 241 14.42 -2.27 7.84
N PHE A 242 15.56 -2.90 8.17
CA PHE A 242 15.65 -4.03 9.10
C PHE A 242 16.63 -3.67 10.22
N SER A 243 16.15 -3.49 11.46
CA SER A 243 16.99 -3.10 12.59
C SER A 243 16.69 -3.87 13.87
N ASP A 244 17.68 -3.90 14.77
CA ASP A 244 17.52 -4.40 16.15
C ASP A 244 17.02 -5.86 16.24
N HIS A 245 17.36 -6.68 15.25
CA HIS A 245 17.02 -8.11 15.23
C HIS A 245 17.98 -8.94 16.08
N GLU A 246 17.43 -9.78 16.96
CA GLU A 246 18.17 -10.74 17.78
C GLU A 246 18.02 -12.14 17.16
N VAL A 247 18.99 -12.54 16.30
CA VAL A 247 18.92 -13.81 15.56
C VAL A 247 20.20 -14.64 15.65
N LEU A 248 20.08 -15.96 15.46
CA LEU A 248 21.23 -16.87 15.40
C LEU A 248 21.89 -16.88 14.00
N SER A 249 21.10 -16.76 12.94
CA SER A 249 21.54 -16.76 11.53
C SER A 249 20.61 -15.92 10.64
N GLY A 250 21.07 -15.51 9.44
CA GLY A 250 20.24 -14.82 8.43
C GLY A 250 20.04 -13.30 8.63
N GLY A 251 20.32 -12.72 9.79
CA GLY A 251 20.15 -11.27 10.00
C GLY A 251 18.67 -10.84 9.91
N GLY A 252 18.39 -9.71 9.25
CA GLY A 252 17.02 -9.20 9.10
C GLY A 252 16.14 -9.96 8.10
N ILE A 253 16.74 -10.62 7.10
CA ILE A 253 16.01 -11.35 6.05
C ILE A 253 16.68 -12.69 5.77
N HIS A 254 15.89 -13.76 5.68
CA HIS A 254 16.35 -15.05 5.20
C HIS A 254 15.48 -15.55 4.04
N ALA A 255 16.10 -16.15 3.02
CA ALA A 255 15.46 -16.72 1.84
C ALA A 255 16.18 -18.00 1.39
#